data_AF-A0A179FKR3-F1
#
_entry.id   AF-A0A179FKR3-F1
#
_cell.length_a   1.000
_cell.length_b   1.000
_cell.length_c   1.000
_cell.angle_alpha   90.00
_cell.angle_beta   90.00
_cell.angle_gamma   90.00
#
_symmetry.space_group_name_H-M   'P 1'
#
loop_
_entity.id
_entity.type
_entity.pdbx_description
1 polymer ?
#
loop_
_entity_poly.entity_id
_entity_poly.type
_entity_poly.pdbx_seq_one_letter_code
_entity_poly.pdbx_strand_id
1 'polypeptide(L)'
;MEFAVPIRRALLNGLRSSTRRAPQPGAIGNHHRLFRRSFAGTANSYHASASASKEGSSQEKPFNFEEYFLDSVAAACDETAAFHLSPRQRDGMSKEARGLITQLSTASDPPGRVENIQFTAYMVAPYRILKQEGLPVSQIREILEVATKTSASFVSDAIRQQLDSSPDPFKHLTDVSRGKEATLYAPPDFKLKHPIDTKDIYHVEIHQCWYMKALKKLDATEIGSTFCAFDRTWYDQIDPSRHRVRFARPTTIADGSDRCRFNFDRVPREEEGRERKAAELHEREGST
;
A
#
# COMPACT_ATOMS: atom_id res chain seq x y z
N MET A 1 -39.32 2.97 35.13
CA MET A 1 -39.09 2.93 33.67
C MET A 1 -37.63 2.53 33.47
N GLU A 2 -37.15 1.33 33.85
CA GLU A 2 -37.57 -0.04 33.46
C GLU A 2 -37.77 -0.14 31.95
N PHE A 3 -37.05 -0.97 31.18
CA PHE A 3 -36.65 -2.37 31.35
C PHE A 3 -35.26 -2.63 30.70
N ALA A 4 -34.32 -3.36 31.30
CA ALA A 4 -34.19 -4.83 31.49
C ALA A 4 -33.82 -5.63 30.22
N VAL A 5 -32.72 -6.38 30.33
CA VAL A 5 -32.27 -7.48 29.43
C VAL A 5 -33.10 -8.75 29.76
N PRO A 6 -33.30 -9.70 28.82
CA PRO A 6 -32.73 -11.03 29.08
C PRO A 6 -32.22 -11.84 27.87
N ILE A 7 -31.30 -12.73 28.26
CA ILE A 7 -30.61 -13.89 27.69
C ILE A 7 -31.52 -15.05 27.17
N ARG A 8 -30.98 -15.87 26.22
CA ARG A 8 -31.10 -17.36 25.93
C ARG A 8 -31.43 -17.63 24.45
N ARG A 9 -30.65 -18.38 23.65
CA ARG A 9 -30.11 -19.77 23.69
C ARG A 9 -31.18 -20.85 23.43
N ALA A 10 -31.10 -21.52 22.27
CA ALA A 10 -31.34 -22.95 22.02
C ALA A 10 -31.20 -23.27 20.51
N LEU A 11 -30.82 -24.45 20.00
CA LEU A 11 -30.15 -25.69 20.44
C LEU A 11 -29.97 -26.52 19.14
N LEU A 12 -28.83 -27.23 19.00
CA LEU A 12 -28.62 -28.65 18.59
C LEU A 12 -29.51 -29.30 17.50
N ASN A 13 -29.09 -30.23 16.62
CA ASN A 13 -28.05 -31.27 16.63
C ASN A 13 -28.01 -31.92 15.22
N GLY A 14 -26.92 -32.58 14.83
CA GLY A 14 -26.91 -33.49 13.67
C GLY A 14 -25.55 -34.06 13.27
N LEU A 15 -24.97 -34.92 14.10
CA LEU A 15 -23.78 -35.74 13.81
C LEU A 15 -24.05 -36.79 12.70
N ARG A 16 -23.08 -37.03 11.78
CA ARG A 16 -22.20 -38.25 11.73
C ARG A 16 -21.54 -38.52 10.35
N SER A 17 -20.32 -39.08 10.46
CA SER A 17 -19.52 -39.93 9.55
C SER A 17 -18.94 -39.30 8.26
N SER A 18 -17.63 -39.06 8.18
CA SER A 18 -16.50 -39.99 7.99
C SER A 18 -16.36 -40.54 6.58
N THR A 19 -15.36 -40.05 5.84
CA THR A 19 -14.36 -40.88 5.14
C THR A 19 -13.11 -40.05 4.86
N ARG A 20 -11.95 -40.61 5.20
CA ARG A 20 -10.63 -40.08 4.89
C ARG A 20 -10.37 -40.18 3.38
N ARG A 21 -9.84 -39.13 2.77
CA ARG A 21 -9.08 -39.19 1.51
C ARG A 21 -7.78 -38.41 1.68
N ALA A 22 -6.69 -39.01 1.22
CA ALA A 22 -5.35 -38.44 1.18
C ALA A 22 -5.29 -37.21 0.25
N PRO A 23 -4.37 -36.26 0.47
CA PRO A 23 -4.27 -35.06 -0.36
C PRO A 23 -3.61 -35.40 -1.71
N GLN A 24 -4.23 -34.92 -2.80
CA GLN A 24 -3.55 -34.81 -4.09
C GLN A 24 -2.84 -33.45 -4.19
N PRO A 25 -1.63 -33.39 -4.79
CA PRO A 25 -0.94 -32.14 -5.07
C PRO A 25 -1.43 -31.57 -6.40
N GLY A 26 -1.75 -30.28 -6.43
CA GLY A 26 -1.95 -29.53 -7.67
C GLY A 26 -3.33 -28.88 -7.81
N ALA A 27 -3.51 -27.75 -7.15
CA ALA A 27 -4.45 -26.71 -7.58
C ALA A 27 -4.05 -25.38 -6.91
N ILE A 28 -3.22 -24.59 -7.57
CA ILE A 28 -3.04 -23.17 -7.23
C ILE A 28 -4.36 -22.49 -7.62
N GLY A 29 -5.17 -22.17 -6.62
CA GLY A 29 -6.50 -21.60 -6.77
C GLY A 29 -6.44 -20.16 -7.26
N ASN A 30 -7.11 -19.91 -8.38
CA ASN A 30 -7.38 -18.59 -8.94
C ASN A 30 -8.33 -17.79 -8.00
N HIS A 31 -7.78 -17.04 -7.04
CA HIS A 31 -8.55 -16.18 -6.13
C HIS A 31 -8.92 -14.80 -6.71
N HIS A 32 -8.58 -14.48 -7.97
CA HIS A 32 -8.72 -13.13 -8.52
C HIS A 32 -10.08 -12.75 -9.13
N ARG A 33 -11.12 -13.60 -9.13
CA ARG A 33 -12.33 -13.38 -9.96
C ARG A 33 -13.61 -12.85 -9.31
N LEU A 34 -13.64 -12.50 -8.02
CA LEU A 34 -14.90 -12.02 -7.38
C LEU A 34 -14.95 -10.51 -7.03
N PHE A 35 -13.94 -9.71 -7.37
CA PHE A 35 -13.82 -8.33 -6.84
C PHE A 35 -13.84 -7.20 -7.90
N ARG A 36 -14.71 -7.28 -8.92
CA ARG A 36 -14.74 -6.29 -10.03
C ARG A 36 -15.92 -5.32 -10.08
N ARG A 37 -16.81 -5.25 -9.09
CA ARG A 37 -18.09 -4.50 -9.26
C ARG A 37 -18.42 -3.33 -8.33
N SER A 38 -17.54 -2.87 -7.44
CA SER A 38 -17.90 -1.79 -6.48
C SER A 38 -16.96 -0.58 -6.34
N PHE A 39 -16.00 -0.34 -7.24
CA PHE A 39 -14.98 0.71 -7.01
C PHE A 39 -14.89 1.77 -8.12
N ALA A 40 -16.03 2.24 -8.62
CA ALA A 40 -16.08 3.44 -9.47
C ALA A 40 -16.24 4.77 -8.68
N GLY A 41 -16.27 4.75 -7.34
CA GLY A 41 -16.61 5.93 -6.54
C GLY A 41 -15.84 6.17 -5.24
N THR A 42 -14.83 5.37 -4.89
CA THR A 42 -14.30 5.31 -3.51
C THR A 42 -12.79 5.44 -3.36
N ALA A 43 -12.04 5.63 -4.44
CA ALA A 43 -10.60 5.94 -4.34
C ALA A 43 -10.32 7.40 -3.90
N ASN A 44 -11.34 8.15 -3.47
CA ASN A 44 -11.24 9.54 -3.02
C ASN A 44 -11.99 9.82 -1.70
N SER A 45 -12.27 8.80 -0.88
CA SER A 45 -13.02 8.98 0.37
C SER A 45 -12.27 8.46 1.59
N TYR A 46 -11.26 9.21 2.04
CA TYR A 46 -11.09 9.47 3.47
C TYR A 46 -11.57 10.91 3.71
N HIS A 47 -12.76 11.03 4.30
CA HIS A 47 -13.60 12.23 4.53
C HIS A 47 -14.39 12.82 3.35
N ALA A 48 -15.66 12.38 3.25
CA ALA A 48 -16.81 13.28 3.13
C ALA A 48 -18.08 12.58 3.66
N SER A 49 -18.83 13.27 4.52
CA SER A 49 -20.06 12.80 5.14
C SER A 49 -21.27 12.93 4.20
N ALA A 50 -22.14 11.91 4.28
CA ALA A 50 -23.60 11.91 4.05
C ALA A 50 -24.17 12.36 2.69
N SER A 51 -24.71 11.39 1.94
CA SER A 51 -26.12 11.40 1.52
C SER A 51 -26.57 10.01 1.09
N ALA A 52 -27.79 9.66 1.47
CA ALA A 52 -28.36 8.32 1.42
C ALA A 52 -28.77 7.89 0.01
N SER A 53 -28.57 6.61 -0.29
CA SER A 53 -29.47 5.84 -1.14
C SER A 53 -29.59 4.43 -0.55
N LYS A 54 -30.81 4.09 -0.14
CA LYS A 54 -31.21 2.76 0.30
C LYS A 54 -31.47 1.94 -0.96
N GLU A 55 -30.81 0.80 -1.09
CA GLU A 55 -31.45 -0.49 -1.41
C GLU A 55 -30.39 -1.61 -1.55
N GLY A 56 -30.53 -2.64 -0.70
CA GLY A 56 -30.00 -3.98 -0.94
C GLY A 56 -28.48 -4.17 -0.90
N SER A 57 -27.75 -3.68 0.11
CA SER A 57 -26.33 -4.06 0.25
C SER A 57 -26.17 -5.33 1.08
N SER A 58 -25.55 -6.35 0.49
CA SER A 58 -24.73 -7.29 1.27
C SER A 58 -23.77 -6.44 2.10
N GLN A 59 -23.83 -6.56 3.44
CA GLN A 59 -22.89 -5.86 4.32
C GLN A 59 -21.47 -6.35 3.98
N GLU A 60 -20.78 -5.63 3.11
CA GLU A 60 -19.36 -5.82 2.86
C GLU A 60 -18.64 -5.52 4.16
N LYS A 61 -17.83 -6.48 4.64
CA LYS A 61 -17.00 -6.27 5.81
C LYS A 61 -16.08 -5.07 5.55
N PRO A 62 -15.91 -4.15 6.52
CA PRO A 62 -14.96 -3.06 6.37
C PRO A 62 -13.54 -3.61 6.15
N PHE A 63 -12.76 -2.95 5.30
CA PHE A 63 -11.38 -3.31 5.03
C PHE A 63 -10.56 -3.31 6.34
N ASN A 64 -10.02 -4.47 6.68
CA ASN A 64 -9.17 -4.65 7.85
C ASN A 64 -7.71 -4.75 7.42
N PHE A 65 -7.00 -3.62 7.45
CA PHE A 65 -5.59 -3.55 7.02
C PHE A 65 -4.70 -4.54 7.78
N GLU A 66 -4.97 -4.74 9.08
CA GLU A 66 -4.23 -5.70 9.91
C GLU A 66 -4.29 -7.12 9.34
N GLU A 67 -5.50 -7.61 9.11
CA GLU A 67 -5.74 -8.97 8.65
C GLU A 67 -5.10 -9.17 7.28
N TYR A 68 -5.38 -8.25 6.35
CA TYR A 68 -4.91 -8.35 4.97
C TYR A 68 -3.38 -8.25 4.84
N PHE A 69 -2.76 -7.33 5.59
CA PHE A 69 -1.31 -7.16 5.55
C PHE A 69 -0.59 -8.35 6.20
N LEU A 70 -1.04 -8.81 7.37
CA LEU A 70 -0.41 -9.96 8.05
C LEU A 70 -0.64 -11.28 7.30
N ASP A 71 -1.77 -11.45 6.61
CA ASP A 71 -1.97 -12.55 5.65
C ASP A 71 -0.95 -12.48 4.51
N SER A 72 -0.70 -11.28 3.98
CA SER A 72 0.27 -11.08 2.90
C SER A 72 1.71 -11.33 3.37
N VAL A 73 2.05 -11.00 4.61
CA VAL A 73 3.35 -11.37 5.22
C VAL A 73 3.47 -12.88 5.36
N ALA A 74 2.44 -13.57 5.85
CA ALA A 74 2.46 -15.02 5.98
C ALA A 74 2.66 -15.71 4.62
N ALA A 75 1.91 -15.28 3.60
CA ALA A 75 2.04 -15.77 2.24
C ALA A 75 3.44 -15.49 1.65
N ALA A 76 4.01 -14.30 1.88
CA ALA A 76 5.35 -13.94 1.43
C ALA A 76 6.45 -14.77 2.11
N CYS A 77 6.30 -15.08 3.39
CA CYS A 77 7.19 -15.98 4.12
C CYS A 77 7.21 -17.39 3.47
N ASP A 78 6.04 -17.92 3.14
CA ASP A 78 5.91 -19.24 2.48
C ASP A 78 6.44 -19.20 1.03
N GLU A 79 6.15 -18.15 0.26
CA GLU A 79 6.58 -18.00 -1.15
C GLU A 79 8.10 -17.89 -1.30
N THR A 80 8.75 -17.13 -0.43
CA THR A 80 10.21 -16.98 -0.43
C THR A 80 10.94 -18.23 0.06
N ALA A 81 10.20 -19.26 0.53
CA ALA A 81 10.73 -20.44 1.20
C ALA A 81 11.72 -20.11 2.34
N ALA A 82 11.68 -18.88 2.84
CA ALA A 82 12.62 -18.38 3.83
C ALA A 82 12.21 -18.81 5.24
N PHE A 83 10.90 -18.91 5.48
CA PHE A 83 10.36 -19.09 6.82
C PHE A 83 8.90 -19.52 6.79
N HIS A 84 8.48 -20.42 7.67
CA HIS A 84 7.05 -20.72 7.85
C HIS A 84 6.52 -19.97 9.07
N LEU A 85 5.62 -19.01 8.84
CA LEU A 85 5.09 -18.17 9.91
C LEU A 85 4.03 -18.93 10.72
N SER A 86 4.38 -19.33 11.94
CA SER A 86 3.43 -19.99 12.83
C SER A 86 2.29 -19.05 13.26
N PRO A 87 1.10 -19.57 13.63
CA PRO A 87 0.01 -18.75 14.16
C PRO A 87 0.42 -17.90 15.37
N ARG A 88 1.28 -18.45 16.25
CA ARG A 88 1.78 -17.72 17.42
C ARG A 88 2.64 -16.51 17.03
N GLN A 89 3.48 -16.64 16.00
CA GLN A 89 4.29 -15.53 15.52
C GLN A 89 3.43 -14.46 14.85
N ARG A 90 2.43 -14.86 14.07
CA ARG A 90 1.44 -13.93 13.50
C ARG A 90 0.68 -13.16 14.58
N ASP A 91 0.19 -13.85 15.62
CA ASP A 91 -0.46 -13.21 16.76
C ASP A 91 0.52 -12.27 17.50
N GLY A 92 1.79 -12.67 17.59
CA GLY A 92 2.88 -11.83 18.07
C GLY A 92 3.03 -10.54 17.26
N MET A 93 3.02 -10.62 15.93
CA MET A 93 3.14 -9.46 15.04
C MET A 93 1.95 -8.50 15.22
N SER A 94 0.74 -9.05 15.30
CA SER A 94 -0.48 -8.29 15.60
C SER A 94 -0.38 -7.56 16.95
N LYS A 95 0.02 -8.27 18.01
CA LYS A 95 0.19 -7.68 19.34
C LYS A 95 1.28 -6.60 19.37
N GLU A 96 2.42 -6.86 18.74
CA GLU A 96 3.54 -5.91 18.62
C GLU A 96 3.09 -4.65 17.86
N ALA A 97 2.40 -4.80 16.73
CA ALA A 97 1.90 -3.68 15.94
C ALA A 97 0.94 -2.80 16.76
N ARG A 98 0.01 -3.39 17.53
CA ARG A 98 -0.86 -2.62 18.43
C ARG A 98 -0.08 -1.84 19.49
N GLY A 99 0.96 -2.48 20.07
CA GLY A 99 1.86 -1.81 21.02
C GLY A 99 2.60 -0.62 20.39
N LEU A 100 3.10 -0.80 19.16
CA LEU A 100 3.76 0.25 18.38
C LEU A 100 2.81 1.40 18.02
N ILE A 101 1.55 1.10 17.66
CA ILE A 101 0.52 2.12 17.44
C ILE A 101 0.35 2.96 18.71
N THR A 102 0.15 2.32 19.87
CA THR A 102 0.06 3.04 21.15
C THR A 102 1.32 3.87 21.47
N GLN A 103 2.51 3.36 21.15
CA GLN A 103 3.77 4.06 21.40
C GLN A 103 4.00 5.28 20.48
N LEU A 104 3.50 5.23 19.24
CA LEU A 104 3.64 6.29 18.25
C LEU A 104 2.53 7.32 18.32
N SER A 105 1.33 6.92 18.76
CA SER A 105 0.16 7.79 18.84
C SER A 105 0.24 8.82 19.96
N THR A 106 -0.37 9.97 19.70
CA THR A 106 -0.67 11.01 20.68
C THR A 106 -2.17 11.34 20.65
N ALA A 107 -2.70 11.88 21.75
CA ALA A 107 -4.13 12.22 21.86
C ALA A 107 -4.60 13.29 20.86
N SER A 108 -3.66 14.03 20.26
CA SER A 108 -3.93 15.13 19.32
C SER A 108 -3.48 14.82 17.89
N ASP A 109 -3.27 13.55 17.55
CA ASP A 109 -2.84 13.19 16.20
C ASP A 109 -3.95 13.50 15.18
N PRO A 110 -3.62 14.19 14.07
CA PRO A 110 -4.57 14.40 12.99
C PRO A 110 -4.92 13.08 12.31
N PRO A 111 -6.10 12.95 11.67
CA PRO A 111 -6.53 11.70 11.04
C PRO A 111 -5.48 11.05 10.12
N GLY A 112 -4.82 11.82 9.25
CA GLY A 112 -3.77 11.29 8.36
C GLY A 112 -2.57 10.68 9.10
N ARG A 113 -2.25 11.17 10.31
CA ARG A 113 -1.16 10.58 11.09
C ARG A 113 -1.52 9.18 11.60
N VAL A 114 -2.79 8.90 11.88
CA VAL A 114 -3.23 7.57 12.32
C VAL A 114 -2.92 6.51 11.27
N GLU A 115 -3.16 6.82 9.99
CA GLU A 115 -2.83 5.92 8.86
C GLU A 115 -1.32 5.68 8.75
N ASN A 116 -0.52 6.75 8.82
CA ASN A 116 0.95 6.65 8.80
C ASN A 116 1.48 5.81 9.97
N ILE A 117 0.87 5.94 11.16
CA ILE A 117 1.21 5.15 12.36
C ILE A 117 0.87 3.68 12.17
N GLN A 118 -0.34 3.38 11.69
CA GLN A 118 -0.77 2.00 11.45
C GLN A 118 0.15 1.32 10.43
N PHE A 119 0.35 1.96 9.27
CA PHE A 119 1.28 1.46 8.26
C PHE A 119 2.67 1.23 8.85
N THR A 120 3.16 2.18 9.65
CA THR A 120 4.49 2.05 10.25
C THR A 120 4.60 0.87 11.22
N ALA A 121 3.61 0.73 12.10
CA ALA A 121 3.57 -0.35 13.06
C ALA A 121 3.49 -1.73 12.40
N TYR A 122 2.67 -1.85 11.35
CA TYR A 122 2.51 -3.12 10.63
C TYR A 122 3.71 -3.47 9.75
N MET A 123 4.55 -2.53 9.36
CA MET A 123 5.83 -2.84 8.72
C MET A 123 6.92 -3.21 9.74
N VAL A 124 6.96 -2.53 10.89
CA VAL A 124 8.01 -2.75 11.91
C VAL A 124 7.77 -4.02 12.72
N ALA A 125 6.53 -4.38 13.03
CA ALA A 125 6.24 -5.56 13.83
C ALA A 125 6.71 -6.88 13.19
N PRO A 126 6.41 -7.16 11.90
CA PRO A 126 6.97 -8.32 11.22
C PRO A 126 8.49 -8.26 11.13
N TYR A 127 9.07 -7.09 10.86
CA TYR A 127 10.52 -6.92 10.84
C TYR A 127 11.16 -7.37 12.16
N ARG A 128 10.63 -6.91 13.30
CA ARG A 128 11.16 -7.29 14.63
C ARG A 128 11.03 -8.77 14.91
N ILE A 129 9.86 -9.35 14.63
CA ILE A 129 9.65 -10.79 14.87
C ILE A 129 10.53 -11.64 13.96
N LEU A 130 10.56 -11.37 12.66
CA LEU A 130 11.40 -12.13 11.74
C LEU A 130 12.90 -11.99 12.07
N LYS A 131 13.34 -10.81 12.51
CA LYS A 131 14.72 -10.59 12.99
C LYS A 131 15.02 -11.37 14.26
N GLN A 132 14.07 -11.45 15.20
CA GLN A 132 14.19 -12.27 16.42
C GLN A 132 14.29 -13.77 16.10
N GLU A 133 13.63 -14.22 15.03
CA GLU A 133 13.70 -15.59 14.51
C GLU A 133 15.00 -15.85 13.72
N GLY A 134 15.89 -14.86 13.63
CA GLY A 134 17.23 -15.01 13.05
C GLY A 134 17.30 -14.81 11.54
N LEU A 135 16.24 -14.30 10.88
CA LEU A 135 16.28 -14.03 9.45
C LEU A 135 17.26 -12.88 9.15
N PRO A 136 18.08 -12.99 8.08
CA PRO A 136 18.84 -11.89 7.55
C PRO A 136 17.93 -10.73 7.13
N VAL A 137 18.39 -9.50 7.38
CA VAL A 137 17.66 -8.27 7.02
C VAL A 137 17.30 -8.21 5.54
N SER A 138 18.14 -8.72 4.64
CA SER A 138 17.84 -8.80 3.21
C SER A 138 16.60 -9.64 2.91
N GLN A 139 16.44 -10.81 3.54
CA GLN A 139 15.27 -11.66 3.38
C GLN A 139 14.03 -11.03 3.98
N ILE A 140 14.17 -10.36 5.14
CA ILE A 140 13.05 -9.63 5.75
C ILE A 140 12.54 -8.52 4.82
N ARG A 141 13.46 -7.79 4.17
CA ARG A 141 13.09 -6.74 3.18
C ARG A 141 12.35 -7.34 2.00
N GLU A 142 12.81 -8.47 1.46
CA GLU A 142 12.13 -9.17 0.37
C GLU A 142 10.71 -9.60 0.76
N ILE A 143 10.54 -10.23 1.93
CA ILE A 143 9.22 -10.62 2.47
C ILE A 143 8.31 -9.39 2.60
N LEU A 144 8.79 -8.29 3.17
CA LEU A 144 8.01 -7.07 3.35
C LEU A 144 7.64 -6.41 2.02
N GLU A 145 8.51 -6.45 1.01
CA GLU A 145 8.23 -5.94 -0.33
C GLU A 145 7.16 -6.78 -1.04
N VAL A 146 7.26 -8.11 -0.99
CA VAL A 146 6.25 -9.02 -1.55
C VAL A 146 4.90 -8.84 -0.83
N ALA A 147 4.90 -8.78 0.49
CA ALA A 147 3.70 -8.57 1.29
C ALA A 147 3.04 -7.22 0.98
N THR A 148 3.85 -6.16 0.85
CA THR A 148 3.38 -4.82 0.48
C THR A 148 2.76 -4.81 -0.91
N LYS A 149 3.45 -5.37 -1.91
CA LYS A 149 2.97 -5.43 -3.28
C LYS A 149 1.65 -6.20 -3.39
N THR A 150 1.56 -7.33 -2.68
CA THR A 150 0.36 -8.17 -2.64
C THR A 150 -0.79 -7.42 -1.97
N SER A 151 -0.54 -6.87 -0.78
CA SER A 151 -1.56 -6.15 -0.01
C SER A 151 -1.98 -4.82 -0.61
N ALA A 152 -1.21 -4.26 -1.55
CA ALA A 152 -1.54 -3.01 -2.22
C ALA A 152 -1.92 -3.19 -3.70
N SER A 153 -2.10 -4.42 -4.19
CA SER A 153 -2.37 -4.65 -5.62
C SER A 153 -3.67 -3.97 -6.10
N PHE A 154 -4.67 -3.90 -5.23
CA PHE A 154 -5.93 -3.20 -5.51
C PHE A 154 -5.73 -1.68 -5.65
N VAL A 155 -4.79 -1.10 -4.89
CA VAL A 155 -4.42 0.32 -5.00
C VAL A 155 -3.78 0.57 -6.36
N SER A 156 -2.86 -0.30 -6.78
CA SER A 156 -2.24 -0.22 -8.11
C SER A 156 -3.27 -0.28 -9.23
N ASP A 157 -4.22 -1.21 -9.17
CA ASP A 157 -5.27 -1.31 -10.18
C ASP A 157 -6.20 -0.08 -10.20
N ALA A 158 -6.57 0.44 -9.03
CA ALA A 158 -7.38 1.64 -8.92
C ALA A 158 -6.67 2.87 -9.51
N ILE A 159 -5.37 3.04 -9.21
CA ILE A 159 -4.57 4.15 -9.72
C ILE A 159 -4.40 4.04 -11.23
N ARG A 160 -4.11 2.85 -11.75
CA ARG A 160 -4.06 2.62 -13.21
C ARG A 160 -5.37 3.03 -13.88
N GLN A 161 -6.51 2.62 -13.32
CA GLN A 161 -7.83 2.99 -13.86
C GLN A 161 -8.09 4.50 -13.81
N GLN A 162 -7.71 5.17 -12.72
CA GLN A 162 -7.82 6.63 -12.60
C GLN A 162 -6.97 7.35 -13.65
N LEU A 163 -5.72 6.92 -13.85
CA LEU A 163 -4.84 7.50 -14.85
C LEU A 163 -5.35 7.27 -16.27
N ASP A 164 -5.83 6.05 -16.57
CA ASP A 164 -6.36 5.68 -17.88
C ASP A 164 -7.65 6.44 -18.24
N SER A 165 -8.44 6.82 -17.23
CA SER A 165 -9.70 7.57 -17.43
C SER A 165 -9.55 9.08 -17.29
N SER A 166 -8.40 9.57 -16.83
CA SER A 166 -8.20 10.99 -16.60
C SER A 166 -7.98 11.74 -17.92
N PRO A 167 -8.71 12.84 -18.19
CA PRO A 167 -8.44 13.69 -19.35
C PRO A 167 -7.10 14.43 -19.23
N ASP A 168 -6.58 14.58 -18.01
CA ASP A 168 -5.27 15.17 -17.73
C ASP A 168 -4.59 14.42 -16.56
N PRO A 169 -3.87 13.31 -16.85
CA PRO A 169 -3.22 12.50 -15.82
C PRO A 169 -2.19 13.27 -14.99
N PHE A 170 -1.45 14.20 -15.60
CA PHE A 170 -0.50 15.06 -14.88
C PHE A 170 -1.23 15.90 -13.84
N LYS A 171 -2.26 16.64 -14.26
CA LYS A 171 -3.01 17.49 -13.34
C LYS A 171 -3.61 16.65 -12.21
N HIS A 172 -4.20 15.50 -12.53
CA HIS A 172 -4.74 14.57 -11.54
C HIS A 172 -3.68 14.15 -10.50
N LEU A 173 -2.51 13.68 -10.93
CA LEU A 173 -1.42 13.28 -10.03
C LEU A 173 -0.96 14.43 -9.13
N THR A 174 -0.74 15.62 -9.71
CA THR A 174 -0.27 16.78 -8.94
C THR A 174 -1.33 17.32 -7.99
N ASP A 175 -2.62 17.27 -8.33
CA ASP A 175 -3.72 17.64 -7.43
C ASP A 175 -3.80 16.69 -6.24
N VAL A 176 -3.70 15.38 -6.49
CA VAL A 176 -3.67 14.36 -5.42
C VAL A 176 -2.45 14.55 -4.52
N SER A 177 -1.27 14.83 -5.10
CA SER A 177 -0.05 15.12 -4.34
C SER A 177 -0.27 16.32 -3.42
N ARG A 178 -0.70 17.48 -3.96
CA ARG A 178 -0.98 18.69 -3.16
C ARG A 178 -2.02 18.45 -2.07
N GLY A 179 -3.05 17.66 -2.34
CA GLY A 179 -4.05 17.26 -1.33
C GLY A 179 -3.44 16.47 -0.17
N LYS A 180 -2.55 15.52 -0.47
CA LYS A 180 -1.81 14.76 0.56
C LYS A 180 -0.83 15.65 1.32
N GLU A 181 -0.14 16.58 0.65
CA GLU A 181 0.75 17.54 1.33
C GLU A 181 0.02 18.41 2.35
N ALA A 182 -1.20 18.85 2.04
CA ALA A 182 -2.01 19.66 2.93
C ALA A 182 -2.55 18.89 4.16
N THR A 183 -2.54 17.55 4.13
CA THR A 183 -3.21 16.70 5.13
C THR A 183 -2.27 15.65 5.71
N LEU A 184 -1.91 14.66 4.91
CA LEU A 184 -1.12 13.48 5.28
C LEU A 184 0.37 13.80 5.50
N TYR A 185 0.91 14.75 4.72
CA TYR A 185 2.31 15.15 4.73
C TYR A 185 2.49 16.60 5.20
N ALA A 186 1.72 17.01 6.20
CA ALA A 186 1.76 18.35 6.75
C ALA A 186 2.87 18.53 7.83
N PRO A 187 3.31 19.77 8.10
CA PRO A 187 4.12 20.08 9.28
C PRO A 187 3.41 19.73 10.60
N PRO A 188 4.14 19.42 11.69
CA PRO A 188 5.60 19.44 11.80
C PRO A 188 6.29 18.14 11.35
N ASP A 189 5.52 17.16 10.90
CA ASP A 189 6.02 15.81 10.57
C ASP A 189 6.87 15.80 9.33
N PHE A 190 6.41 16.52 8.32
CA PHE A 190 7.08 16.64 7.04
C PHE A 190 7.49 18.09 6.78
N LYS A 191 8.62 18.24 6.09
CA LYS A 191 9.10 19.53 5.60
C LYS A 191 9.32 19.40 4.11
N LEU A 192 8.45 20.02 3.33
CA LEU A 192 8.46 19.93 1.87
C LEU A 192 8.95 21.22 1.24
N LYS A 193 9.44 21.11 0.01
CA LYS A 193 9.73 22.23 -0.89
C LYS A 193 9.34 21.86 -2.32
N HIS A 194 8.94 22.87 -3.09
CA HIS A 194 8.66 22.73 -4.52
C HIS A 194 9.71 23.54 -5.30
N PRO A 195 10.87 22.94 -5.65
CA PRO A 195 11.88 23.65 -6.44
C PRO A 195 11.33 24.13 -7.79
N ILE A 196 10.38 23.38 -8.38
CA ILE A 196 9.67 23.75 -9.61
C ILE A 196 8.21 23.28 -9.46
N ASP A 197 7.27 24.22 -9.61
CA ASP A 197 5.84 23.92 -9.72
C ASP A 197 5.24 24.83 -10.81
N THR A 198 5.03 24.24 -11.98
CA THR A 198 4.49 24.88 -13.17
C THR A 198 3.38 24.01 -13.75
N LYS A 199 2.73 24.48 -14.82
CA LYS A 199 1.70 23.69 -15.52
C LYS A 199 2.22 22.39 -16.16
N ASP A 200 3.53 22.29 -16.41
CA ASP A 200 4.16 21.16 -17.14
C ASP A 200 5.18 20.38 -16.29
N ILE A 201 5.64 20.94 -15.18
CA ILE A 201 6.67 20.36 -14.30
C ILE A 201 6.23 20.54 -12.84
N TYR A 202 6.19 19.47 -12.08
CA TYR A 202 5.88 19.47 -10.66
C TYR A 202 6.87 18.60 -9.90
N HIS A 203 7.83 19.24 -9.24
CA HIS A 203 8.87 18.59 -8.46
C HIS A 203 8.67 18.90 -6.99
N VAL A 204 8.66 17.86 -6.17
CA VAL A 204 8.51 17.95 -4.71
C VAL A 204 9.73 17.34 -4.05
N GLU A 205 10.28 18.05 -3.08
CA GLU A 205 11.35 17.58 -2.23
C GLU A 205 10.87 17.42 -0.79
N ILE A 206 11.09 16.25 -0.18
CA ILE A 206 10.86 16.02 1.25
C ILE A 206 12.19 16.08 1.98
N HIS A 207 12.38 17.15 2.75
CA HIS A 207 13.59 17.44 3.56
C HIS A 207 13.51 16.85 4.96
N GLN A 208 12.29 16.56 5.41
CA GLN A 208 12.04 15.89 6.67
C GLN A 208 10.90 14.89 6.45
N CYS A 209 11.16 13.63 6.80
CA CYS A 209 10.21 12.54 6.62
C CYS A 209 9.86 11.91 7.97
N TRP A 210 8.58 11.93 8.34
CA TRP A 210 8.13 11.36 9.60
C TRP A 210 8.37 9.85 9.67
N TYR A 211 8.22 9.12 8.56
CA TYR A 211 8.51 7.69 8.52
C TYR A 211 9.95 7.39 8.95
N MET A 212 10.93 8.12 8.41
CA MET A 212 12.33 7.92 8.79
C MET A 212 12.61 8.30 10.25
N LYS A 213 11.92 9.33 10.78
CA LYS A 213 11.99 9.66 12.22
C LYS A 213 11.40 8.56 13.08
N ALA A 214 10.26 8.00 12.68
CA ALA A 214 9.59 6.91 13.39
C ALA A 214 10.45 5.64 13.36
N LEU A 215 10.97 5.24 12.20
CA LEU A 215 11.88 4.10 12.07
C LEU A 215 13.14 4.26 12.91
N LYS A 216 13.72 5.46 12.96
CA LYS A 216 14.85 5.74 13.86
C LYS A 216 14.47 5.60 15.34
N LYS A 217 13.31 6.13 15.74
CA LYS A 217 12.79 5.97 17.13
C LYS A 217 12.56 4.50 17.49
N LEU A 218 12.21 3.68 16.50
CA LEU A 218 11.91 2.26 16.67
C LEU A 218 13.08 1.31 16.38
N ASP A 219 14.28 1.84 16.14
CA ASP A 219 15.47 1.05 15.78
C ASP A 219 15.24 0.11 14.58
N ALA A 220 14.58 0.64 13.55
CA ALA A 220 14.14 -0.09 12.36
C ALA A 220 14.52 0.64 11.06
N THR A 221 15.60 1.43 11.04
CA THR A 221 16.04 2.14 9.83
C THR A 221 16.49 1.20 8.71
N GLU A 222 16.84 -0.04 9.05
CA GLU A 222 17.27 -1.08 8.09
C GLU A 222 16.20 -1.45 7.05
N ILE A 223 14.91 -1.22 7.36
CA ILE A 223 13.79 -1.43 6.42
C ILE A 223 13.32 -0.14 5.72
N GLY A 224 14.07 0.96 5.87
CA GLY A 224 13.69 2.27 5.35
C GLY A 224 13.46 2.28 3.82
N SER A 225 14.30 1.60 3.04
CA SER A 225 14.10 1.56 1.58
C SER A 225 12.86 0.74 1.20
N THR A 226 12.54 -0.30 1.98
CA THR A 226 11.35 -1.13 1.76
C THR A 226 10.07 -0.34 2.06
N PHE A 227 10.09 0.53 3.07
CA PHE A 227 9.04 1.55 3.25
C PHE A 227 8.90 2.44 2.03
N CYS A 228 10.02 2.95 1.52
CA CYS A 228 10.00 3.82 0.34
C CYS A 228 9.52 3.07 -0.91
N ALA A 229 9.79 1.76 -1.02
CA ALA A 229 9.33 0.93 -2.14
C ALA A 229 7.80 0.80 -2.19
N PHE A 230 7.08 1.06 -1.10
CA PHE A 230 5.61 1.16 -1.10
C PHE A 230 5.11 2.15 -2.15
N ASP A 231 5.85 3.24 -2.42
CA ASP A 231 5.45 4.23 -3.42
C ASP A 231 5.33 3.64 -4.84
N ARG A 232 6.02 2.53 -5.14
CA ARG A 232 5.90 1.82 -6.42
C ARG A 232 4.48 1.37 -6.71
N THR A 233 3.69 1.12 -5.66
CA THR A 233 2.29 0.71 -5.79
C THR A 233 1.48 1.72 -6.59
N TRP A 234 1.86 3.01 -6.57
CA TRP A 234 1.18 4.04 -7.34
C TRP A 234 1.98 4.50 -8.56
N TYR A 235 3.30 4.72 -8.47
CA TYR A 235 4.02 5.31 -9.59
C TYR A 235 4.39 4.32 -10.70
N ASP A 236 4.52 3.02 -10.42
CA ASP A 236 4.75 2.01 -11.47
C ASP A 236 3.54 1.88 -12.42
N GLN A 237 2.41 2.54 -12.09
CA GLN A 237 1.22 2.57 -12.93
C GLN A 237 1.23 3.69 -13.96
N ILE A 238 2.21 4.60 -13.90
CA ILE A 238 2.36 5.70 -14.85
C ILE A 238 3.04 5.16 -16.11
N ASP A 239 2.32 5.17 -17.23
CA ASP A 239 2.82 4.86 -18.56
C ASP A 239 3.05 6.16 -19.33
N PRO A 240 4.30 6.57 -19.58
CA PRO A 240 4.59 7.83 -20.27
C PRO A 240 3.96 7.93 -21.66
N SER A 241 3.83 6.82 -22.39
CA SER A 241 3.27 6.80 -23.75
C SER A 241 1.75 7.00 -23.76
N ARG A 242 1.07 6.57 -22.68
CA ARG A 242 -0.39 6.66 -22.55
C ARG A 242 -0.83 7.87 -21.75
N HIS A 243 -0.17 8.12 -20.62
CA HIS A 243 -0.54 9.16 -19.66
C HIS A 243 0.15 10.50 -19.93
N ARG A 244 1.20 10.51 -20.76
CA ARG A 244 2.01 11.70 -21.06
C ARG A 244 2.61 12.34 -19.81
N VAL A 245 2.99 11.51 -18.85
CA VAL A 245 3.67 11.90 -17.63
C VAL A 245 4.89 11.00 -17.45
N ARG A 246 6.04 11.60 -17.21
CA ARG A 246 7.23 10.91 -16.75
C ARG A 246 7.34 11.16 -15.24
N PHE A 247 7.50 10.07 -14.48
CA PHE A 247 7.80 10.16 -13.06
C PHE A 247 9.22 9.69 -12.80
N ALA A 248 9.93 10.40 -11.93
CA ALA A 248 11.25 10.00 -11.46
C ALA A 248 11.37 10.21 -9.94
N ARG A 249 12.00 9.24 -9.28
CA ARG A 249 12.34 9.30 -7.85
C ARG A 249 13.83 9.03 -7.65
N PRO A 250 14.70 10.02 -7.97
CA PRO A 250 16.14 9.79 -8.05
C PRO A 250 16.80 9.58 -6.69
N THR A 251 16.19 10.05 -5.60
CA THR A 251 16.76 9.96 -4.25
C THR A 251 15.71 9.70 -3.19
N THR A 252 16.11 9.00 -2.13
CA THR A 252 15.34 8.86 -0.89
C THR A 252 16.23 9.12 0.32
N ILE A 253 15.65 9.65 1.41
CA ILE A 253 16.35 9.78 2.70
C ILE A 253 16.73 8.39 3.25
N ALA A 254 15.92 7.36 2.98
CA ALA A 254 16.20 6.00 3.42
C ALA A 254 17.49 5.43 2.83
N ASP A 255 17.83 5.83 1.60
CA ASP A 255 19.08 5.44 0.93
C ASP A 255 20.25 6.39 1.26
N GLY A 256 20.10 7.22 2.31
CA GLY A 256 21.16 8.12 2.79
C GLY A 256 21.27 9.45 2.06
N SER A 257 20.34 9.78 1.16
CA SER A 257 20.31 11.10 0.51
C SER A 257 19.84 12.20 1.46
N ASP A 258 20.13 13.45 1.10
CA ASP A 258 19.76 14.63 1.89
C ASP A 258 18.25 14.91 1.90
N ARG A 259 17.53 14.45 0.88
CA ARG A 259 16.07 14.62 0.72
C ARG A 259 15.49 13.55 -0.22
N CYS A 260 14.20 13.27 -0.07
CA CYS A 260 13.47 12.51 -1.08
C CYS A 260 13.06 13.46 -2.22
N ARG A 261 13.16 13.01 -3.47
CA ARG A 261 12.76 13.79 -4.66
C ARG A 261 11.67 13.04 -5.42
N PHE A 262 10.55 13.71 -5.67
CA PHE A 262 9.43 13.19 -6.46
C PHE A 262 9.22 14.15 -7.63
N ASN A 263 9.58 13.71 -8.83
CA ASN A 263 9.58 14.55 -10.01
C ASN A 263 8.52 14.06 -10.98
N PHE A 264 7.56 14.93 -11.30
CA PHE A 264 6.59 14.72 -12.35
C PHE A 264 6.85 15.72 -13.47
N ASP A 265 7.02 15.22 -14.67
CA ASP A 265 7.24 16.02 -15.88
C ASP A 265 6.21 15.60 -16.94
N ARG A 266 5.55 16.55 -17.58
CA ARG A 266 4.75 16.25 -18.78
C ARG A 266 5.67 15.81 -19.92
N VAL A 267 5.26 14.79 -20.65
CA VAL A 267 5.95 14.38 -21.89
C VAL A 267 5.43 15.25 -23.05
N PRO A 268 6.30 16.02 -23.74
CA PRO A 268 5.89 16.82 -24.89
C PRO A 268 5.34 15.94 -26.02
N ARG A 269 4.32 16.42 -26.74
CA ARG A 269 3.71 15.68 -27.87
C ARG A 269 4.70 15.32 -28.99
N GLU A 270 5.79 16.07 -29.12
CA GLU A 270 6.80 15.87 -30.18
C GLU A 270 7.80 14.75 -29.85
N GLU A 271 8.04 14.47 -28.57
CA GLU A 271 8.94 13.40 -28.10
C GLU A 271 8.25 12.03 -28.27
N GLU A 272 6.93 11.98 -28.09
CA GLU A 272 6.06 10.80 -28.31
C GLU A 272 6.19 10.24 -29.74
N GLY A 273 6.28 11.11 -30.74
CA GLY A 273 6.45 10.72 -32.14
C GLY A 273 7.82 10.10 -32.44
N ARG A 274 8.85 10.43 -31.65
CA ARG A 274 10.20 9.85 -31.81
C ARG A 274 10.32 8.51 -31.08
N GLU A 275 9.79 8.41 -29.85
CA GLU A 275 9.83 7.16 -29.07
C GLU A 275 8.97 6.06 -29.71
N ARG A 276 7.75 6.35 -30.18
CA ARG A 276 6.94 5.37 -30.92
C ARG A 276 7.65 4.87 -32.17
N LYS A 277 8.25 5.78 -32.93
CA LYS A 277 8.95 5.44 -34.17
C LYS A 277 10.20 4.60 -33.91
N ALA A 278 10.89 4.83 -32.78
CA ALA A 278 12.01 4.00 -32.33
C ALA A 278 11.56 2.59 -31.88
N ALA A 279 10.45 2.48 -31.15
CA ALA A 279 9.89 1.19 -30.74
C ALA A 279 9.41 0.35 -31.95
N GLU A 280 8.74 0.98 -32.93
CA GLU A 280 8.31 0.31 -34.17
C GLU A 280 9.49 -0.18 -35.03
N LEU A 281 10.60 0.56 -35.06
CA LEU A 281 11.83 0.14 -35.72
C LEU A 281 12.44 -1.09 -35.02
N HIS A 282 12.47 -1.09 -33.70
CA HIS A 282 13.06 -2.17 -32.90
C HIS A 282 12.25 -3.48 -32.97
N GLU A 283 10.92 -3.42 -33.08
CA GLU A 283 10.06 -4.61 -33.30
C GLU A 283 10.24 -5.21 -34.70
N ARG A 284 10.51 -4.38 -35.72
CA ARG A 284 10.78 -4.85 -37.08
C ARG A 284 12.13 -5.54 -37.22
N GLU A 285 13.14 -5.07 -36.48
CA GLU A 285 14.49 -5.65 -36.50
C GLU A 285 14.63 -6.93 -35.66
N GLY A 286 13.69 -7.20 -34.75
CA GLY A 286 13.66 -8.42 -33.93
C GLY A 286 12.89 -9.61 -34.51
N SER A 287 12.25 -9.47 -35.68
CA SER A 287 11.45 -10.52 -36.34
C SER A 287 12.11 -11.16 -37.58
N THR A 288 13.38 -10.87 -37.83
CA THR A 288 14.22 -11.49 -38.89
C THR A 288 15.25 -12.42 -38.30
#